data_AF-A0A933AAF5-F1
#
_entry.id   AF-A0A933AAF5-F1
#
_cell.length_a   1.000
_cell.length_b   1.000
_cell.length_c   1.000
_cell.angle_alpha   90.00
_cell.angle_beta   90.00
_cell.angle_gamma   90.00
#
_symmetry.space_group_name_H-M   'P 1'
#
loop_
_entity.id
_entity.type
_entity.pdbx_description
1 polymer ?
#
loop_
_entity_poly.entity_id
_entity_poly.type
_entity_poly.pdbx_seq_one_letter_code
_entity_poly.pdbx_strand_id
1 'polypeptide(L)' 'MRIEYDKEVDALYIRLRDVKPADNVDVEEGVTIDLDKDGHIVGIEILDATERLGLESLLNISIENMPLERVPS' A
#
# COMPACT_ATOMS: atom_id res chain seq x y z
N MET A 1 3.12 -8.49 -4.68
CA MET A 1 2.50 -7.20 -4.34
C MET A 1 1.31 -6.97 -5.26
N ARG A 2 0.30 -6.22 -4.79
CA ARG A 2 -0.87 -5.82 -5.60
C ARG A 2 -1.23 -4.38 -5.23
N ILE A 3 -1.57 -3.58 -6.23
CA ILE A 3 -2.10 -2.22 -6.05
C ILE A 3 -3.54 -2.26 -6.52
N GLU A 4 -4.46 -1.77 -5.70
CA GLU A 4 -5.89 -1.80 -5.95
C GLU A 4 -6.51 -0.45 -5.59
N TYR A 5 -7.30 0.10 -6.50
CA TYR A 5 -8.03 1.33 -6.28
C TYR A 5 -9.52 1.02 -6.20
N ASP A 6 -10.17 1.41 -5.10
CA ASP A 6 -11.61 1.35 -4.92
C ASP A 6 -12.23 2.72 -5.21
N LYS A 7 -12.96 2.79 -6.31
CA LYS A 7 -13.63 4.01 -6.76
C LYS A 7 -14.85 4.39 -5.91
N GLU A 8 -15.44 3.46 -5.16
CA GLU A 8 -16.65 3.73 -4.38
C GLU A 8 -16.33 4.58 -3.15
N VAL A 9 -15.12 4.42 -2.62
CA VAL A 9 -14.64 5.11 -1.41
C VAL A 9 -13.39 5.99 -1.65
N ASP A 10 -12.96 6.14 -2.90
CA ASP A 10 -11.71 6.85 -3.29
C ASP A 10 -10.51 6.39 -2.44
N ALA A 11 -10.24 5.08 -2.47
CA ALA A 11 -9.18 4.47 -1.67
C ALA A 11 -8.16 3.74 -2.54
N LEU A 12 -6.87 3.91 -2.24
CA LEU A 12 -5.78 3.12 -2.80
C LEU A 12 -5.25 2.16 -1.73
N TYR A 13 -5.26 0.87 -2.04
CA TYR A 13 -4.65 -0.16 -1.22
C TYR A 13 -3.42 -0.76 -1.92
N ILE A 14 -2.27 -0.71 -1.26
CA ILE A 14 -1.02 -1.32 -1.71
C ILE A 14 -0.74 -2.54 -0.83
N ARG A 15 -1.06 -3.73 -1.31
CA ARG A 15 -0.72 -4.99 -0.64
C ARG A 15 0.74 -5.35 -0.90
N LEU A 16 1.55 -5.33 0.16
CA LEU A 16 2.96 -5.71 0.12
C LEU A 16 3.14 -7.22 0.25
N ARG A 17 2.43 -7.85 1.20
CA ARG A 17 2.48 -9.29 1.49
C ARG A 17 1.10 -9.93 1.36
N ASP A 18 1.04 -11.13 0.80
CA ASP A 18 -0.23 -11.87 0.66
C ASP A 18 -0.51 -12.70 1.92
N VAL A 19 -0.79 -11.98 3.00
CA VAL A 19 -1.15 -12.52 4.31
C VAL A 19 -2.33 -11.75 4.86
N LYS A 20 -3.09 -12.35 5.77
CA LYS A 20 -4.24 -11.69 6.38
C LYS A 20 -3.77 -10.62 7.38
N PRO A 21 -4.24 -9.37 7.29
CA PRO A 21 -3.98 -8.37 8.32
C PRO A 21 -4.66 -8.75 9.64
N ALA A 22 -4.01 -8.42 10.74
CA ALA A 22 -4.45 -8.71 12.10
C ALA A 22 -4.55 -7.45 12.98
N ASP A 23 -3.79 -6.40 12.63
CA ASP A 23 -3.77 -5.12 13.33
C ASP A 23 -3.50 -3.99 12.33
N ASN A 24 -3.65 -2.75 12.75
CA ASN A 24 -3.32 -1.59 11.95
C ASN A 24 -2.73 -0.43 12.77
N VAL A 25 -2.05 0.48 12.08
CA VAL A 25 -1.54 1.72 12.65
C VAL A 25 -1.88 2.87 11.72
N ASP A 26 -2.61 3.86 12.24
CA ASP A 26 -2.83 5.12 11.55
C ASP A 26 -1.55 5.97 11.60
N VAL A 27 -1.03 6.30 10.41
CA VAL A 27 0.15 7.15 10.26
C VAL A 27 -0.27 8.62 10.29
N GLU A 28 -1.39 8.90 9.64
CA GLU A 28 -2.13 10.16 9.68
C GLU A 28 -3.61 9.85 9.39
N GLU A 29 -4.49 10.85 9.54
CA GLU A 29 -5.90 10.70 9.17
C GLU A 29 -6.00 10.24 7.70
N GLY A 30 -6.69 9.13 7.46
CA GLY A 30 -6.89 8.55 6.13
C GLY A 30 -5.69 7.78 5.54
N VAL A 31 -4.61 7.58 6.28
CA VAL A 31 -3.49 6.73 5.85
C VAL A 31 -3.14 5.72 6.94
N THR A 32 -3.29 4.44 6.60
CA THR A 32 -3.18 3.34 7.56
C THR A 32 -2.20 2.28 7.05
N ILE A 33 -1.40 1.73 7.96
CA ILE A 33 -0.52 0.57 7.69
C ILE A 33 -1.17 -0.66 8.32
N ASP A 34 -1.42 -1.67 7.49
CA ASP A 34 -1.88 -2.98 7.94
C ASP A 34 -0.69 -3.82 8.42
N LEU A 35 -0.84 -4.49 9.56
CA LEU A 35 0.15 -5.37 10.17
C LEU A 35 -0.38 -6.80 10.30
N ASP A 36 0.51 -7.78 10.23
CA ASP A 36 0.20 -9.15 10.61
C ASP A 36 0.28 -9.33 12.13
N LYS A 37 -0.08 -10.52 12.61
CA LYS A 37 -0.09 -10.87 14.04
C LYS A 37 1.28 -10.73 14.74
N ASP A 38 2.36 -10.70 13.97
CA ASP A 38 3.73 -10.61 14.47
C ASP A 38 4.27 -9.16 14.33
N GLY A 39 3.41 -8.21 13.91
CA GLY A 39 3.74 -6.79 13.76
C GLY A 39 4.45 -6.45 12.45
N HIS A 40 4.50 -7.37 11.47
CA HIS A 40 5.12 -7.08 10.18
C HIS A 40 4.11 -6.49 9.20
N ILE A 41 4.56 -5.52 8.38
CA ILE A 41 3.70 -4.84 7.41
C ILE A 41 3.09 -5.82 6.41
N VAL A 42 1.80 -5.65 6.12
CA VAL A 42 1.00 -6.39 5.15
C VAL A 42 0.65 -5.50 3.96
N GLY A 43 0.21 -4.27 4.22
CA GLY A 43 -0.21 -3.33 3.20
C GLY A 43 -0.34 -1.90 3.72
N ILE A 44 -0.67 -0.99 2.81
CA ILE A 44 -0.92 0.43 3.09
C ILE A 44 -2.26 0.79 2.46
N GLU A 45 -3.11 1.45 3.24
CA GLU A 45 -4.37 2.05 2.79
C GLU A 45 -4.24 3.57 2.78
N ILE A 46 -4.74 4.20 1.72
CA ILE A 46 -4.79 5.65 1.53
C ILE A 46 -6.21 6.01 1.08
N LEU A 47 -6.97 6.71 1.92
CA LEU A 47 -8.26 7.31 1.59
C LEU A 47 -8.08 8.67 0.92
N ASP A 48 -9.12 9.16 0.24
CA ASP A 48 -9.10 10.38 -0.57
C ASP A 48 -7.91 10.36 -1.56
N ALA A 49 -7.66 9.19 -2.15
CA ALA A 49 -6.43 8.92 -2.89
C ALA A 49 -6.27 9.85 -4.10
N THR A 50 -7.37 10.22 -4.76
CA THR A 50 -7.32 11.17 -5.88
C THR A 50 -6.86 12.57 -5.46
N GLU A 51 -7.24 13.03 -4.27
CA GLU A 51 -6.81 14.33 -3.72
C GLU A 51 -5.37 14.28 -3.23
N ARG A 52 -5.02 13.23 -2.47
CA ARG A 52 -3.69 13.11 -1.84
C ARG A 52 -2.56 12.84 -2.81
N LEU A 53 -2.80 11.98 -3.80
CA LEU A 53 -1.77 11.52 -4.73
C LEU A 53 -1.86 12.20 -6.10
N GLY A 54 -3.04 12.71 -6.45
CA GLY A 54 -3.31 13.23 -7.78
C GLY A 54 -3.55 12.12 -8.80
N LEU A 55 -4.43 12.41 -9.77
CA LEU A 55 -4.80 11.45 -10.82
C LEU A 55 -3.61 11.00 -11.68
N GLU A 56 -2.66 11.89 -11.96
CA GLU A 56 -1.49 11.55 -12.78
C GLU A 56 -0.65 10.44 -12.14
N SER A 57 -0.43 10.50 -10.83
CA SER A 57 0.33 9.48 -10.09
C SER A 57 -0.43 8.16 -9.97
N LEU A 58 -1.76 8.20 -9.82
CA LEU A 58 -2.59 6.98 -9.80
C LEU A 58 -2.60 6.25 -11.15
N LEU A 59 -2.48 6.98 -12.26
CA LEU A 59 -2.47 6.42 -13.61
C LEU A 59 -1.08 5.95 -14.06
N ASN A 60 -0.01 6.52 -13.49
CA ASN A 60 1.37 6.26 -13.89
C ASN A 60 2.17 5.63 -12.75
N ILE A 61 2.11 4.31 -12.64
CA ILE A 61 2.88 3.55 -11.66
C ILE A 61 4.22 3.12 -12.28
N SER A 62 5.33 3.58 -11.69
CA SER A 62 6.67 3.13 -12.05
C SER A 62 7.23 2.17 -10.99
N ILE A 63 8.02 1.20 -11.46
CA ILE A 63 8.75 0.26 -10.62
C ILE A 63 10.19 0.27 -11.11
N GLU A 64 11.12 0.67 -10.24
CA GLU A 64 12.52 0.88 -10.58
C GLU A 64 13.45 0.08 -9.66
N ASN A 65 14.63 -0.31 -10.18
CA ASN A 65 15.71 -0.95 -9.41
C ASN A 65 15.30 -2.22 -8.65
N MET A 66 14.34 -3.00 -9.19
CA MET A 66 13.89 -4.24 -8.56
C MET A 66 15.00 -5.29 -8.53
N PRO A 67 15.30 -5.89 -7.37
CA PRO A 67 16.26 -6.98 -7.30
C PRO A 67 15.68 -8.21 -8.03
N LEU A 68 16.39 -8.67 -9.06
CA LEU A 68 16.07 -9.92 -9.76
C LEU A 68 16.59 -11.15 -9.03
N GLU A 69 17.55 -10.92 -8.13
CA GLU A 69 18.21 -11.94 -7.33
C GLU A 69 18.23 -11.51 -5.86
N ARG A 70 18.46 -12.47 -4.97
CA ARG A 70 18.56 -12.19 -3.54
C ARG A 70 19.77 -11.30 -3.29
N VAL A 71 19.54 -10.13 -2.70
CA VAL A 71 20.62 -9.25 -2.22
C VAL A 71 21.36 -10.00 -1.10
N PRO A 72 22.66 -10.27 -1.25
CA PRO A 72 23.45 -10.88 -0.18
C PRO A 72 23.45 -9.98 1.05
N SER A 73 23.27 -10.59 2.22
CA SER A 73 23.36 -9.95 3.53
C SER A 73 24.80 -9.66 3.95
#